data_AF-M6GE34-F1
#
_entry.id   AF-M6GE34-F1
#
_cell.length_a   1.000
_cell.length_b   1.000
_cell.length_c   1.000
_cell.angle_alpha   90.00
_cell.angle_beta   90.00
_cell.angle_gamma   90.00
#
_symmetry.space_group_name_H-M   'P 1'
#
loop_
_entity.id
_entity.type
_entity.pdbx_description
1 polymer ?
#
loop_
_entity_poly.entity_id
_entity_poly.type
_entity_poly.pdbx_seq_one_letter_code
_entity_poly.pdbx_strand_id
1 'polypeptide(L)'
;MGSLVTAYEITSKPNWKEHYDITIYQLGWRLGGKGASGRNQNVFNRIEEHGLHIWFGFYDHAFRLIRKCYEELSRPLFSPLAIWEEAFKPANFFVLEELVNGSYQSWPFHFPMNSQIPGDTTELPDSVTYPSMILEYLNEYYKNRKQYIFPENECAENQGGWKEILEWVEDGTEGMSLDVIEKAILVLKHLLNQLNKDFPQDRFLKYVDQFIDGLWAKTEKKIESNTEARRFWILVDFSLTNIKGMIRDKVFENGFESIDDFDYREWLKLHGASELTINSAIVQGIYGLVFAGRSQYTFAAGTALKGALRMLFTYKGAIAYRMQAGMGDVIFTPIYEILKNVELRLNFFIELGS
;
A
#
# COMPACT_ATOMS: atom_id res chain seq x y z
N MET A 1 -6.10 14.70 15.72
CA MET A 1 -6.49 13.27 15.79
C MET A 1 -5.95 12.58 17.05
N GLY A 2 -4.63 12.51 17.26
CA GLY A 2 -4.04 11.76 18.39
C GLY A 2 -4.67 12.05 19.76
N SER A 3 -4.89 13.33 20.10
CA SER A 3 -5.56 13.74 21.36
C SER A 3 -6.97 13.18 21.53
N LEU A 4 -7.79 13.18 20.47
CA LEU A 4 -9.16 12.64 20.52
C LEU A 4 -9.15 11.12 20.73
N VAL A 5 -8.25 10.41 20.06
CA VAL A 5 -8.08 8.96 20.24
C VAL A 5 -7.60 8.64 21.66
N THR A 6 -6.61 9.37 22.16
CA THR A 6 -6.11 9.20 23.53
C THR A 6 -7.20 9.43 24.56
N ALA A 7 -7.96 10.52 24.41
CA ALA A 7 -9.09 10.80 25.30
C ALA A 7 -10.12 9.68 25.24
N TYR A 8 -10.52 9.26 24.03
CA TYR A 8 -11.47 8.15 23.85
C TYR A 8 -11.02 6.87 24.56
N GLU A 9 -9.78 6.45 24.33
CA GLU A 9 -9.24 5.23 24.94
C GLU A 9 -9.21 5.31 26.48
N ILE A 10 -8.81 6.46 27.05
CA ILE A 10 -8.82 6.66 28.51
C ILE A 10 -10.26 6.65 29.03
N THR A 11 -11.17 7.40 28.41
CA THR A 11 -12.55 7.54 28.88
C THR A 11 -13.39 6.28 28.67
N SER A 12 -12.94 5.35 27.81
CA SER A 12 -13.60 4.06 27.60
C SER A 12 -13.38 3.07 28.75
N LYS A 13 -12.45 3.35 29.67
CA LYS A 13 -12.20 2.51 30.85
C LYS A 13 -13.20 2.82 31.97
N PRO A 14 -13.65 1.79 32.73
CA PRO A 14 -14.46 2.03 33.91
C PRO A 14 -13.68 2.89 34.92
N ASN A 15 -14.39 3.77 35.64
CA ASN A 15 -13.85 4.62 36.69
C ASN A 15 -12.68 5.54 36.26
N TRP A 16 -12.55 5.88 34.97
CA TRP A 16 -11.45 6.73 34.48
C TRP A 16 -11.35 8.08 35.22
N LYS A 17 -12.48 8.63 35.68
CA LYS A 17 -12.57 9.90 36.44
C LYS A 17 -11.86 9.84 37.80
N GLU A 18 -11.63 8.65 38.36
CA GLU A 18 -10.87 8.49 39.62
C GLU A 18 -9.35 8.63 39.40
N HIS A 19 -8.90 8.42 38.16
CA HIS A 19 -7.48 8.37 37.81
C HIS A 19 -7.01 9.58 37.00
N TYR A 20 -7.91 10.23 36.26
CA TYR A 20 -7.56 11.29 35.32
C TYR A 20 -8.54 12.46 35.38
N ASP A 21 -7.98 13.66 35.30
CA ASP A 21 -8.72 14.88 35.06
C ASP A 21 -8.31 15.46 33.70
N ILE A 22 -9.18 15.32 32.69
CA ILE A 22 -8.83 15.57 31.28
C ILE A 22 -9.63 16.76 30.73
N THR A 23 -8.91 17.69 30.10
CA THR A 23 -9.47 18.80 29.31
C THR A 23 -8.82 18.82 27.94
N ILE A 24 -9.60 18.90 26.87
CA ILE A 24 -9.08 19.11 25.51
C ILE A 24 -9.27 20.57 25.12
N TYR A 25 -8.18 21.20 24.68
CA TYR A 25 -8.18 22.56 24.13
C TYR A 25 -8.04 22.51 22.61
N GLN A 26 -8.88 23.27 21.90
CA GLN A 26 -8.87 23.36 20.45
C GLN A 26 -8.91 24.84 20.01
N LEU A 27 -8.03 25.20 19.07
CA LEU A 27 -7.87 26.59 18.58
C LEU A 27 -9.14 27.17 17.93
N GLY A 28 -9.98 26.33 17.34
CA GLY A 28 -11.20 26.78 16.66
C GLY A 28 -12.27 25.70 16.63
N TRP A 29 -13.36 25.94 15.92
CA TRP A 29 -14.51 25.04 15.93
C TRP A 29 -14.30 23.71 15.18
N ARG A 30 -13.25 23.57 14.37
CA ARG A 30 -12.99 22.35 13.59
C ARG A 30 -12.07 21.40 14.35
N LEU A 31 -12.58 20.22 14.71
CA LEU A 31 -11.79 19.12 15.26
C LEU A 31 -11.13 18.31 14.15
N GLY A 32 -10.00 17.66 14.46
CA GLY A 32 -9.36 16.70 13.56
C GLY A 32 -7.91 17.00 13.21
N GLY A 33 -7.46 18.25 13.34
CA GLY A 33 -6.12 18.68 12.92
C GLY A 33 -6.07 18.78 11.40
N LYS A 34 -5.18 18.04 10.74
CA LYS A 34 -5.11 18.01 9.27
C LYS A 34 -6.46 17.59 8.68
N GLY A 35 -7.03 16.44 9.05
CA GLY A 35 -8.33 16.00 8.51
C GLY A 35 -9.56 16.86 8.83
N ALA A 36 -9.41 17.98 9.54
CA ALA A 36 -10.51 18.85 9.92
C ALA A 36 -11.24 19.41 8.69
N SER A 37 -12.57 19.39 8.73
CA SER A 37 -13.40 19.84 7.62
C SER A 37 -14.54 20.76 8.02
N GLY A 38 -15.12 21.43 7.03
CA GLY A 38 -16.25 22.35 7.22
C GLY A 38 -17.31 22.21 6.14
N ARG A 39 -18.44 22.89 6.33
CA ARG A 39 -19.50 23.00 5.33
C ARG A 39 -19.74 24.45 4.95
N ASN A 40 -19.80 24.71 3.65
CA ASN A 40 -20.10 26.02 3.11
C ASN A 40 -21.61 26.16 2.86
N GLN A 41 -22.30 26.84 3.77
CA GLN A 41 -23.74 27.08 3.68
C GLN A 41 -24.13 27.92 2.44
N ASN A 42 -23.23 28.80 1.97
CA ASN A 42 -23.48 29.62 0.79
C ASN A 42 -23.39 28.83 -0.52
N VAL A 43 -22.86 27.59 -0.48
CA VAL A 43 -22.69 26.72 -1.63
C VAL A 43 -23.29 25.35 -1.34
N PHE A 44 -24.60 25.30 -1.08
CA PHE A 44 -25.37 24.07 -0.89
C PHE A 44 -24.75 23.09 0.11
N ASN A 45 -24.22 23.57 1.23
CA ASN A 45 -23.55 22.74 2.24
C ASN A 45 -22.32 21.97 1.71
N ARG A 46 -21.65 22.48 0.67
CA ARG A 46 -20.43 21.86 0.11
C ARG A 46 -19.41 21.59 1.20
N ILE A 47 -18.87 20.38 1.20
CA ILE A 47 -17.74 19.99 2.06
C ILE A 47 -16.49 20.75 1.63
N GLU A 48 -15.84 21.41 2.58
CA GLU A 48 -14.57 22.10 2.42
C GLU A 48 -13.48 21.35 3.19
N GLU A 49 -12.59 20.70 2.44
CA GLU A 49 -11.54 19.81 2.95
C GLU A 49 -10.23 20.01 2.21
N HIS A 50 -9.12 19.78 2.91
CA HIS A 50 -7.81 19.78 2.28
C HIS A 50 -7.53 18.40 1.65
N GLY A 51 -7.18 18.37 0.37
CA GLY A 51 -6.69 17.15 -0.29
C GLY A 51 -7.72 16.01 -0.41
N LEU A 52 -7.20 14.84 -0.80
CA LEU A 52 -7.98 13.62 -0.98
C LEU A 52 -7.99 12.82 0.32
N HIS A 53 -9.18 12.56 0.86
CA HIS A 53 -9.36 11.75 2.06
C HIS A 53 -9.87 10.34 1.70
N ILE A 54 -8.95 9.38 1.73
CA ILE A 54 -9.23 7.96 1.52
C ILE A 54 -8.56 7.17 2.65
N TRP A 55 -9.23 6.12 3.13
CA TRP A 55 -8.60 5.13 4.01
C TRP A 55 -8.27 3.87 3.23
N PHE A 56 -7.06 3.35 3.38
CA PHE A 56 -6.71 2.07 2.80
C PHE A 56 -7.25 0.93 3.68
N GLY A 57 -7.64 -0.18 3.06
CA GLY A 57 -8.21 -1.34 3.76
C GLY A 57 -7.26 -2.02 4.75
N PHE A 58 -5.99 -1.62 4.80
CA PHE A 58 -5.03 -2.08 5.80
C PHE A 58 -4.96 -1.19 7.06
N TYR A 59 -5.75 -0.11 7.14
CA TYR A 59 -5.81 0.79 8.29
C TYR A 59 -6.58 0.18 9.47
N ASP A 60 -6.25 -1.05 9.87
CA ASP A 60 -7.02 -1.85 10.81
C ASP A 60 -7.26 -1.17 12.16
N HIS A 61 -6.23 -0.53 12.73
CA HIS A 61 -6.41 0.20 13.99
C HIS A 61 -7.43 1.34 13.87
N ALA A 62 -7.43 2.06 12.74
CA ALA A 62 -8.33 3.16 12.50
C ALA A 62 -9.77 2.66 12.26
N PHE A 63 -9.92 1.59 11.47
CA PHE A 63 -11.21 0.95 11.25
C PHE A 63 -11.79 0.33 12.52
N ARG A 64 -10.97 -0.33 13.33
CA ARG A 64 -11.40 -0.89 14.63
C ARG A 64 -11.95 0.19 15.55
N LEU A 65 -11.22 1.29 15.69
CA LEU A 65 -11.65 2.43 16.49
C LEU A 65 -12.98 2.99 15.99
N ILE A 66 -13.06 3.31 14.69
CA ILE A 66 -14.24 4.00 14.18
C ILE A 66 -15.48 3.10 14.20
N ARG A 67 -15.33 1.80 13.93
CA ARG A 67 -16.41 0.80 14.06
C ARG A 67 -16.98 0.80 15.48
N LYS A 68 -16.09 0.76 16.48
CA LYS A 68 -16.49 0.83 17.90
C LYS A 68 -17.22 2.14 18.21
N CYS A 69 -16.77 3.27 17.68
CA CYS A 69 -17.47 4.54 17.88
C CYS A 69 -18.88 4.55 17.27
N TYR A 70 -19.05 4.05 16.05
CA TYR A 70 -20.37 3.96 15.41
C TYR A 70 -21.31 3.01 16.16
N GLU A 71 -20.80 1.87 16.65
CA GLU A 71 -21.54 0.91 17.47
C GLU A 71 -21.97 1.54 18.81
N GLU A 72 -21.04 2.17 19.52
CA GLU A 72 -21.27 2.81 20.83
C GLU A 72 -22.29 3.95 20.75
N LEU A 73 -22.28 4.73 19.68
CA LEU A 73 -23.26 5.79 19.46
C LEU A 73 -24.66 5.25 19.21
N SER A 74 -24.78 4.03 18.66
CA SER A 74 -26.05 3.34 18.44
C SER A 74 -27.13 4.27 17.83
N ARG A 75 -26.75 5.04 16.81
CA ARG A 75 -27.65 6.02 16.19
C ARG A 75 -28.87 5.31 15.59
N PRO A 76 -30.08 5.91 15.65
CA PRO A 76 -31.24 5.34 14.98
C PRO A 76 -30.96 5.15 13.48
N LEU A 77 -31.36 4.01 12.90
CA LEU A 77 -31.05 3.64 11.49
C LEU A 77 -31.59 4.61 10.43
N PHE A 78 -32.53 5.49 10.78
CA PHE A 78 -33.00 6.56 9.89
C PHE A 78 -32.11 7.83 9.94
N SER A 79 -31.13 7.88 10.83
CA SER A 79 -30.17 8.97 10.93
C SER A 79 -29.13 8.84 9.80
N PRO A 80 -28.69 9.95 9.18
CA PRO A 80 -27.62 9.89 8.20
C PRO A 80 -26.35 9.27 8.80
N LEU A 81 -25.74 8.32 8.10
CA LEU A 81 -24.52 7.63 8.52
C LEU A 81 -24.69 7.04 9.92
N ALA A 82 -25.73 6.20 10.09
CA ALA A 82 -26.03 5.57 11.37
C ALA A 82 -24.97 4.52 11.73
N ILE A 83 -24.48 3.80 10.73
CA ILE A 83 -23.46 2.74 10.87
C ILE A 83 -22.24 3.03 9.99
N TRP A 84 -21.10 2.43 10.32
CA TRP A 84 -19.85 2.70 9.62
C TRP A 84 -19.88 2.25 8.14
N GLU A 85 -20.65 1.20 7.81
CA GLU A 85 -20.83 0.71 6.42
C GLU A 85 -21.56 1.73 5.53
N GLU A 86 -22.36 2.62 6.11
CA GLU A 86 -22.94 3.75 5.40
C GLU A 86 -21.91 4.86 5.18
N ALA A 87 -21.03 5.07 6.16
CA ALA A 87 -20.03 6.13 6.12
C ALA A 87 -18.83 5.81 5.21
N PHE A 88 -18.47 4.54 5.05
CA PHE A 88 -17.34 4.08 4.25
C PHE A 88 -17.81 3.17 3.11
N LYS A 89 -17.46 3.51 1.86
CA LYS A 89 -17.73 2.68 0.68
C LYS A 89 -16.45 2.19 0.02
N PRO A 90 -16.38 0.92 -0.39
CA PRO A 90 -15.19 0.34 -1.00
C PRO A 90 -14.85 1.06 -2.32
N ALA A 91 -13.55 1.20 -2.57
CA ALA A 91 -12.97 1.70 -3.82
C ALA A 91 -11.79 0.82 -4.20
N ASN A 92 -11.90 0.12 -5.33
CA ASN A 92 -10.95 -0.89 -5.76
C ASN A 92 -10.36 -0.63 -7.15
N PHE A 93 -10.64 0.54 -7.72
CA PHE A 93 -10.11 0.98 -8.99
C PHE A 93 -9.22 2.20 -8.80
N PHE A 94 -7.96 2.07 -9.23
CA PHE A 94 -6.98 3.14 -9.22
C PHE A 94 -6.38 3.30 -10.60
N VAL A 95 -6.05 4.53 -10.96
CA VAL A 95 -5.35 4.84 -12.21
C VAL A 95 -4.09 5.60 -11.85
N LEU A 96 -2.96 5.06 -12.28
CA LEU A 96 -1.70 5.80 -12.28
C LEU A 96 -1.52 6.45 -13.65
N GLU A 97 -1.00 7.66 -13.68
CA GLU A 97 -0.73 8.38 -14.93
C GLU A 97 0.76 8.25 -15.26
N GLU A 98 1.05 7.72 -16.44
CA GLU A 98 2.40 7.44 -16.89
C GLU A 98 2.77 8.38 -18.04
N LEU A 99 3.88 9.10 -17.92
CA LEU A 99 4.37 9.99 -18.97
C LEU A 99 5.28 9.21 -19.94
N VAL A 100 4.82 8.97 -21.17
CA VAL A 100 5.54 8.22 -22.21
C VAL A 100 5.61 9.07 -23.47
N ASN A 101 6.82 9.33 -23.98
CA ASN A 101 7.04 10.11 -25.21
C ASN A 101 6.27 11.44 -25.21
N GLY A 102 6.25 12.13 -24.06
CA GLY A 102 5.55 13.42 -23.88
C GLY A 102 4.03 13.34 -23.74
N SER A 103 3.43 12.14 -23.75
CA SER A 103 1.98 11.94 -23.60
C SER A 103 1.66 11.15 -22.33
N TYR A 104 0.60 11.54 -21.61
CA TYR A 104 0.12 10.79 -20.46
C TYR A 104 -0.70 9.58 -20.92
N GLN A 105 -0.37 8.41 -20.37
CA GLN A 105 -1.08 7.15 -20.56
C GLN A 105 -1.61 6.66 -19.22
N SER A 106 -2.90 6.41 -19.15
CA SER A 106 -3.51 5.80 -17.97
C SER A 106 -3.06 4.36 -17.78
N TRP A 107 -2.66 4.02 -16.55
CA TRP A 107 -2.34 2.67 -16.10
C TRP A 107 -3.38 2.24 -15.06
N PRO A 108 -4.47 1.59 -15.49
CA PRO A 108 -5.53 1.16 -14.60
C PRO A 108 -5.14 -0.08 -13.79
N PHE A 109 -5.49 -0.07 -12.50
CA PHE A 109 -5.38 -1.19 -11.57
C PHE A 109 -6.77 -1.51 -11.00
N HIS A 110 -7.20 -2.75 -11.18
CA HIS A 110 -8.36 -3.32 -10.52
C HIS A 110 -7.88 -4.26 -9.42
N PHE A 111 -8.10 -3.86 -8.17
CA PHE A 111 -7.77 -4.71 -7.03
C PHE A 111 -8.97 -5.59 -6.68
N PRO A 112 -8.79 -6.90 -6.46
CA PRO A 112 -9.88 -7.77 -6.08
C PRO A 112 -10.37 -7.42 -4.67
N MET A 113 -11.66 -7.60 -4.41
CA MET A 113 -12.15 -7.56 -3.04
C MET A 113 -11.94 -8.92 -2.36
N ASN A 114 -11.75 -8.93 -1.04
CA ASN A 114 -11.74 -10.15 -0.24
C ASN A 114 -12.87 -10.12 0.81
N SER A 115 -13.10 -11.24 1.48
CA SER A 115 -14.18 -11.40 2.48
C SER A 115 -13.83 -10.86 3.87
N GLN A 116 -12.62 -10.31 4.07
CA GLN A 116 -12.20 -9.79 5.36
C GLN A 116 -12.77 -8.39 5.60
N ILE A 117 -12.90 -7.99 6.86
CA ILE A 117 -13.40 -6.65 7.23
C ILE A 117 -12.25 -5.87 7.89
N PRO A 118 -11.96 -4.63 7.43
CA PRO A 118 -10.98 -3.78 8.07
C PRO A 118 -11.22 -3.61 9.57
N GLY A 119 -10.18 -3.79 10.36
CA GLY A 119 -10.23 -3.66 11.82
C GLY A 119 -10.52 -4.94 12.60
N ASP A 120 -10.90 -6.04 11.93
CA ASP A 120 -11.13 -7.35 12.59
C ASP A 120 -9.85 -7.90 13.23
N THR A 121 -8.71 -7.82 12.53
CA THR A 121 -7.40 -8.22 13.05
C THR A 121 -6.34 -7.18 12.70
N THR A 122 -5.38 -7.00 13.60
CA THR A 122 -4.17 -6.17 13.41
C THR A 122 -2.92 -7.02 13.23
N GLU A 123 -3.07 -8.34 13.16
CA GLU A 123 -1.97 -9.23 12.82
C GLU A 123 -1.51 -8.95 11.40
N LEU A 124 -0.20 -8.91 11.23
CA LEU A 124 0.45 -8.71 9.94
C LEU A 124 1.27 -9.96 9.62
N PRO A 125 1.42 -10.31 8.33
CA PRO A 125 2.41 -11.30 7.92
C PRO A 125 3.80 -10.88 8.38
N ASP A 126 4.64 -11.87 8.68
CA ASP A 126 6.06 -11.61 8.90
C ASP A 126 6.68 -11.00 7.63
N SER A 127 7.64 -10.11 7.83
CA SER A 127 8.42 -9.44 6.79
C SER A 127 8.97 -10.40 5.73
N VAL A 128 9.40 -11.61 6.14
CA VAL A 128 9.91 -12.68 5.26
C VAL A 128 8.86 -13.24 4.30
N THR A 129 7.58 -13.02 4.56
CA THR A 129 6.47 -13.53 3.73
C THR A 129 6.22 -12.64 2.50
N TYR A 130 6.47 -11.33 2.62
CA TYR A 130 6.19 -10.36 1.55
C TYR A 130 6.91 -10.66 0.22
N PRO A 131 8.20 -11.03 0.19
CA PRO A 131 8.87 -11.42 -1.05
C PRO A 131 8.16 -12.54 -1.83
N SER A 132 7.57 -13.52 -1.12
CA SER A 132 6.82 -14.61 -1.75
C SER A 132 5.50 -14.13 -2.34
N MET A 133 4.81 -13.23 -1.64
CA MET A 133 3.58 -12.56 -2.13
C MET A 133 3.86 -11.68 -3.36
N ILE A 134 5.00 -10.99 -3.40
CA ILE A 134 5.45 -10.22 -4.57
C ILE A 134 5.62 -11.13 -5.79
N LEU A 135 6.35 -12.24 -5.64
CA LEU A 135 6.59 -13.17 -6.76
C LEU A 135 5.29 -13.83 -7.25
N GLU A 136 4.36 -14.12 -6.34
CA GLU A 136 3.03 -14.61 -6.70
C GLU A 136 2.22 -13.58 -7.49
N TYR A 137 2.25 -12.32 -7.08
CA TYR A 137 1.62 -11.22 -7.81
C TYR A 137 2.24 -11.05 -9.21
N LEU A 138 3.57 -11.09 -9.33
CA LEU A 138 4.25 -11.02 -10.63
C LEU A 138 3.85 -12.16 -11.56
N ASN A 139 3.78 -13.39 -11.04
CA ASN A 139 3.39 -14.55 -11.81
C ASN A 139 1.96 -14.40 -12.35
N GLU A 140 1.01 -14.00 -11.49
CA GLU A 140 -0.38 -13.78 -11.90
C GLU A 140 -0.51 -12.58 -12.87
N TYR A 141 0.25 -11.50 -12.66
CA TYR A 141 0.29 -10.38 -13.59
C TYR A 141 0.76 -10.83 -14.98
N TYR A 142 1.86 -11.58 -15.03
CA TYR A 142 2.41 -12.10 -16.28
C TYR A 142 1.44 -13.05 -16.98
N LYS A 143 0.94 -14.06 -16.26
CA LYS A 143 0.00 -15.06 -16.78
C LYS A 143 -1.23 -14.45 -17.42
N ASN A 144 -1.81 -13.42 -16.80
CA ASN A 144 -3.00 -12.74 -17.31
C ASN A 144 -2.73 -11.83 -18.52
N ARG A 145 -1.46 -11.48 -18.77
CA ARG A 145 -1.09 -10.49 -19.80
C ARG A 145 -0.08 -11.00 -20.83
N LYS A 146 0.40 -12.23 -20.73
CA LYS A 146 1.52 -12.76 -21.54
C LYS A 146 1.33 -12.57 -23.04
N GLN A 147 0.11 -12.75 -23.56
CA GLN A 147 -0.20 -12.56 -24.99
C GLN A 147 -0.05 -11.11 -25.48
N TYR A 148 -0.17 -10.13 -24.58
CA TYR A 148 0.00 -8.71 -24.89
C TYR A 148 1.43 -8.24 -24.65
N ILE A 149 2.12 -8.85 -23.68
CA ILE A 149 3.54 -8.60 -23.38
C ILE A 149 4.41 -9.16 -24.52
N PHE A 150 4.11 -10.39 -24.95
CA PHE A 150 4.81 -11.10 -26.03
C PHE A 150 3.80 -11.64 -27.07
N PRO A 151 3.21 -10.75 -27.90
CA PRO A 151 2.46 -11.21 -29.06
C PRO A 151 3.42 -12.00 -29.96
N GLU A 152 2.98 -13.13 -30.55
CA GLU A 152 3.78 -14.03 -31.41
C GLU A 152 4.61 -15.15 -30.73
N ASN A 153 4.34 -15.51 -29.47
CA ASN A 153 4.96 -16.69 -28.82
C ASN A 153 6.51 -16.64 -28.72
N GLU A 154 7.09 -15.44 -28.80
CA GLU A 154 8.54 -15.20 -28.77
C GLU A 154 9.24 -15.65 -27.47
N CYS A 155 8.49 -16.03 -26.44
CA CYS A 155 9.05 -16.63 -25.23
C CYS A 155 9.60 -18.05 -25.45
N ALA A 156 9.25 -18.72 -26.55
CA ALA A 156 9.56 -20.13 -26.77
C ALA A 156 11.04 -20.43 -27.09
N GLU A 157 11.80 -19.49 -27.66
CA GLU A 157 13.00 -19.88 -28.43
C GLU A 157 14.37 -19.61 -27.78
N ASN A 158 14.47 -18.82 -26.70
CA ASN A 158 15.79 -18.47 -26.15
C ASN A 158 15.85 -18.60 -24.63
N GLN A 159 16.32 -19.78 -24.18
CA GLN A 159 16.57 -20.14 -22.78
C GLN A 159 17.93 -19.63 -22.24
N GLY A 160 18.79 -19.08 -23.13
CA GLY A 160 20.21 -18.85 -22.83
C GLY A 160 20.47 -18.02 -21.57
N GLY A 161 19.68 -16.97 -21.32
CA GLY A 161 19.84 -16.12 -20.13
C GLY A 161 19.44 -16.78 -18.82
N TRP A 162 18.57 -17.79 -18.85
CA TRP A 162 17.93 -18.36 -17.66
C TRP A 162 18.19 -19.85 -17.48
N LYS A 163 19.15 -20.40 -18.23
CA LYS A 163 19.47 -21.83 -18.20
C LYS A 163 19.78 -22.31 -16.77
N GLU A 164 20.63 -21.59 -16.04
CA GLU A 164 20.99 -21.91 -14.65
C GLU A 164 19.78 -21.86 -13.69
N ILE A 165 18.81 -20.98 -13.95
CA ILE A 165 17.58 -20.89 -13.14
C ILE A 165 16.69 -22.09 -13.45
N LEU A 166 16.55 -22.43 -14.73
CA LEU A 166 15.67 -23.51 -15.19
C LEU A 166 16.17 -24.90 -14.81
N GLU A 167 17.45 -25.05 -14.45
CA GLU A 167 18.00 -26.29 -13.89
C GLU A 167 17.35 -26.68 -12.55
N TRP A 168 16.72 -25.72 -11.85
CA TRP A 168 16.00 -25.96 -10.59
C TRP A 168 14.51 -26.26 -10.77
N VAL A 169 14.04 -26.39 -12.01
CA VAL A 169 12.66 -26.79 -12.27
C VAL A 169 12.50 -28.26 -11.84
N GLU A 170 11.66 -28.51 -10.83
CA GLU A 170 11.31 -29.87 -10.42
C GLU A 170 10.52 -30.60 -11.52
N ASP A 171 10.76 -31.91 -11.69
CA ASP A 171 10.04 -32.81 -12.61
C ASP A 171 8.51 -32.76 -12.40
N GLY A 172 8.02 -32.28 -11.25
CA GLY A 172 6.59 -32.07 -10.97
C GLY A 172 5.89 -30.98 -11.79
N THR A 173 6.63 -30.20 -12.59
CA THR A 173 6.05 -29.26 -13.57
C THR A 173 5.78 -29.92 -14.93
N GLU A 174 6.18 -31.19 -15.12
CA GLU A 174 5.88 -31.99 -16.29
C GLU A 174 4.36 -32.21 -16.41
N GLY A 175 3.73 -31.44 -17.30
CA GLY A 175 2.28 -31.49 -17.54
C GLY A 175 1.61 -30.11 -17.51
N MET A 176 2.25 -29.10 -16.94
CA MET A 176 1.79 -27.72 -17.02
C MET A 176 2.40 -27.03 -18.25
N SER A 177 1.56 -26.44 -19.11
CA SER A 177 2.01 -25.62 -20.26
C SER A 177 2.49 -24.24 -19.79
N LEU A 178 3.57 -24.22 -19.00
CA LEU A 178 4.22 -23.01 -18.51
C LEU A 178 5.32 -22.59 -19.49
N ASP A 179 5.37 -21.30 -19.80
CA ASP A 179 6.51 -20.75 -20.52
C ASP A 179 7.70 -20.51 -19.60
N VAL A 180 8.81 -20.06 -20.20
CA VAL A 180 10.08 -19.90 -19.53
C VAL A 180 10.05 -18.84 -18.40
N ILE A 181 9.18 -17.83 -18.52
CA ILE A 181 9.03 -16.75 -17.51
C ILE A 181 8.23 -17.25 -16.33
N GLU A 182 7.11 -17.93 -16.56
CA GLU A 182 6.33 -18.56 -15.49
C GLU A 182 7.22 -19.52 -14.68
N LYS A 183 7.98 -20.38 -15.36
CA LYS A 183 8.91 -21.31 -14.70
C LYS A 183 9.98 -20.59 -13.88
N ALA A 184 10.61 -19.56 -14.43
CA ALA A 184 11.65 -18.81 -13.72
C ALA A 184 11.11 -18.09 -12.48
N ILE A 185 9.93 -17.46 -12.54
CA ILE A 185 9.30 -16.83 -11.37
C ILE A 185 8.97 -17.86 -10.29
N LEU A 186 8.45 -19.03 -10.67
CA LEU A 186 8.16 -20.13 -9.74
C LEU A 186 9.43 -20.68 -9.07
N VAL A 187 10.52 -20.85 -9.84
CA VAL A 187 11.82 -21.24 -9.30
C VAL A 187 12.34 -20.19 -8.32
N LEU A 188 12.31 -18.90 -8.66
CA LEU A 188 12.71 -17.85 -7.74
C LEU A 188 11.89 -17.90 -6.45
N LYS A 189 10.58 -18.13 -6.53
CA LYS A 189 9.72 -18.28 -5.34
C LYS A 189 10.12 -19.51 -4.51
N HIS A 190 10.40 -20.63 -5.16
CA HIS A 190 10.86 -21.85 -4.49
C HIS A 190 12.19 -21.61 -3.76
N LEU A 191 13.19 -21.06 -4.44
CA LEU A 191 14.52 -20.78 -3.88
C LEU A 191 14.46 -19.74 -2.75
N LEU A 192 13.62 -18.71 -2.89
CA LEU A 192 13.36 -17.71 -1.85
C LEU A 192 12.87 -18.39 -0.55
N ASN A 193 11.95 -19.35 -0.64
CA ASN A 193 11.45 -20.08 0.53
C ASN A 193 12.50 -21.00 1.17
N GLN A 194 13.61 -21.27 0.49
CA GLN A 194 14.72 -22.07 1.01
C GLN A 194 15.84 -21.24 1.64
N LEU A 195 15.77 -19.90 1.60
CA LEU A 195 16.81 -19.01 2.16
C LEU A 195 17.06 -19.24 3.65
N ASN A 196 16.02 -19.57 4.42
CA ASN A 196 16.13 -19.80 5.87
C ASN A 196 16.59 -21.23 6.24
N LYS A 197 16.95 -22.06 5.25
CA LYS A 197 17.38 -23.44 5.46
C LYS A 197 18.79 -23.65 4.93
N ASP A 198 18.92 -23.88 3.63
CA ASP A 198 20.12 -24.45 3.01
C ASP A 198 20.55 -23.71 1.73
N PHE A 199 19.82 -22.67 1.31
CA PHE A 199 20.12 -21.95 0.07
C PHE A 199 20.82 -20.60 0.33
N PRO A 200 22.06 -20.39 -0.15
CA PRO A 200 22.80 -19.17 0.12
C PRO A 200 22.14 -17.91 -0.48
N GLN A 201 22.04 -16.84 0.30
CA GLN A 201 21.49 -15.55 -0.13
C GLN A 201 22.22 -15.00 -1.37
N ASP A 202 23.56 -15.06 -1.41
CA ASP A 202 24.34 -14.57 -2.56
C ASP A 202 24.00 -15.31 -3.87
N ARG A 203 23.73 -16.61 -3.78
CA ARG A 203 23.33 -17.40 -4.94
C ARG A 203 21.93 -17.03 -5.41
N PHE A 204 21.00 -16.80 -4.48
CA PHE A 204 19.65 -16.33 -4.82
C PHE A 204 19.70 -14.97 -5.52
N LEU A 205 20.47 -14.02 -4.96
CA LEU A 205 20.65 -12.69 -5.54
C LEU A 205 21.24 -12.76 -6.95
N LYS A 206 22.21 -13.67 -7.20
CA LYS A 206 22.74 -13.92 -8.55
C LYS A 206 21.65 -14.37 -9.53
N TYR A 207 20.77 -15.28 -9.11
CA TYR A 207 19.67 -15.74 -9.97
C TYR A 207 18.61 -14.66 -10.22
N VAL A 208 18.35 -13.79 -9.25
CA VAL A 208 17.52 -12.61 -9.45
C VAL A 208 18.15 -11.69 -10.51
N ASP A 209 19.44 -11.41 -10.43
CA ASP A 209 20.16 -10.58 -11.41
C ASP A 209 20.12 -11.20 -12.82
N GLN A 210 20.38 -12.50 -12.95
CA GLN A 210 20.27 -13.22 -14.23
C GLN A 210 18.85 -13.18 -14.83
N PHE A 211 17.82 -13.29 -13.99
CA PHE A 211 16.44 -13.18 -14.43
C PHE A 211 16.14 -11.79 -14.98
N ILE A 212 16.52 -10.74 -14.25
CA ILE A 212 16.39 -9.34 -14.68
C ILE A 212 17.11 -9.12 -16.01
N ASP A 213 18.39 -9.50 -16.12
CA ASP A 213 19.18 -9.32 -17.34
C ASP A 213 18.57 -10.03 -18.55
N GLY A 214 18.15 -11.28 -18.38
CA GLY A 214 17.53 -12.02 -19.47
C GLY A 214 16.12 -11.53 -19.82
N LEU A 215 15.38 -10.93 -18.86
CA LEU A 215 14.11 -10.27 -19.17
C LEU A 215 14.37 -8.98 -19.95
N TRP A 216 15.37 -8.18 -19.56
CA TRP A 216 15.74 -6.96 -20.28
C TRP A 216 16.09 -7.25 -21.73
N ALA A 217 16.93 -8.27 -21.97
CA ALA A 217 17.32 -8.68 -23.31
C ALA A 217 16.11 -9.03 -24.21
N LYS A 218 15.00 -9.48 -23.63
CA LYS A 218 13.74 -9.77 -24.35
C LYS A 218 12.84 -8.54 -24.51
N THR A 219 12.86 -7.59 -23.59
CA THR A 219 11.93 -6.45 -23.57
C THR A 219 12.52 -5.15 -24.09
N GLU A 220 13.83 -4.93 -24.01
CA GLU A 220 14.54 -3.68 -24.30
C GLU A 220 14.11 -3.04 -25.63
N LYS A 221 14.10 -3.82 -26.71
CA LYS A 221 13.74 -3.32 -28.06
C LYS A 221 12.24 -3.04 -28.24
N LYS A 222 11.41 -3.44 -27.28
CA LYS A 222 9.94 -3.38 -27.34
C LYS A 222 9.36 -2.35 -26.39
N ILE A 223 10.08 -1.90 -25.37
CA ILE A 223 9.51 -1.03 -24.33
C ILE A 223 8.95 0.28 -24.90
N GLU A 224 9.49 0.79 -26.00
CA GLU A 224 9.00 2.02 -26.64
C GLU A 224 7.70 1.81 -27.42
N SER A 225 7.51 0.64 -28.04
CA SER A 225 6.40 0.34 -28.95
C SER A 225 5.29 -0.51 -28.31
N ASN A 226 5.60 -1.23 -27.23
CA ASN A 226 4.67 -2.10 -26.51
C ASN A 226 4.55 -1.68 -25.03
N THR A 227 3.45 -1.01 -24.71
CA THR A 227 3.12 -0.56 -23.35
C THR A 227 3.05 -1.72 -22.34
N GLU A 228 2.54 -2.89 -22.71
CA GLU A 228 2.42 -4.02 -21.78
C GLU A 228 3.79 -4.64 -21.49
N ALA A 229 4.67 -4.74 -22.49
CA ALA A 229 6.06 -5.17 -22.29
C ALA A 229 6.84 -4.23 -21.37
N ARG A 230 6.70 -2.91 -21.58
CA ARG A 230 7.33 -1.89 -20.74
C ARG A 230 6.83 -1.92 -19.30
N ARG A 231 5.51 -2.00 -19.10
CA ARG A 231 4.89 -2.07 -17.77
C ARG A 231 5.26 -3.36 -17.04
N PHE A 232 5.33 -4.48 -17.74
CA PHE A 232 5.81 -5.74 -17.16
C PHE A 232 7.27 -5.66 -16.73
N TRP A 233 8.14 -5.10 -17.57
CA TRP A 233 9.54 -4.83 -17.20
C TRP A 233 9.65 -3.98 -15.93
N ILE A 234 8.94 -2.85 -15.88
CA ILE A 234 8.91 -1.96 -14.71
C ILE A 234 8.48 -2.72 -13.46
N LEU A 235 7.42 -3.54 -13.55
CA LEU A 235 6.91 -4.30 -12.42
C LEU A 235 7.92 -5.32 -11.91
N VAL A 236 8.59 -6.06 -12.81
CA VAL A 236 9.60 -7.05 -12.44
C VAL A 236 10.82 -6.38 -11.81
N ASP A 237 11.38 -5.36 -12.46
CA ASP A 237 12.55 -4.64 -11.98
C ASP A 237 12.28 -3.98 -10.62
N PHE A 238 11.11 -3.34 -10.46
CA PHE A 238 10.66 -2.77 -9.17
C PHE A 238 10.57 -3.84 -8.08
N SER A 239 9.88 -4.93 -8.37
CA SER A 239 9.59 -5.99 -7.41
C SER A 239 10.86 -6.70 -6.95
N LEU A 240 11.72 -7.08 -7.89
CA LEU A 240 12.95 -7.81 -7.60
C LEU A 240 14.01 -6.91 -6.97
N THR A 241 14.05 -5.62 -7.31
CA THR A 241 14.91 -4.66 -6.60
C THR A 241 14.50 -4.53 -5.13
N ASN A 242 13.20 -4.45 -4.83
CA ASN A 242 12.72 -4.44 -3.45
C ASN A 242 13.12 -5.72 -2.69
N ILE A 243 12.95 -6.90 -3.30
CA ILE A 243 13.36 -8.17 -2.67
C ILE A 243 14.88 -8.20 -2.43
N LYS A 244 15.69 -7.79 -3.41
CA LYS A 244 17.15 -7.69 -3.28
C LYS A 244 17.54 -6.77 -2.13
N GLY A 245 16.93 -5.59 -2.05
CA GLY A 245 17.22 -4.62 -0.99
C GLY A 245 16.83 -5.13 0.39
N MET A 246 15.66 -5.78 0.51
CA MET A 246 15.23 -6.39 1.78
C MET A 246 16.23 -7.44 2.28
N ILE A 247 16.79 -8.25 1.38
CA ILE A 247 17.81 -9.26 1.72
C ILE A 247 19.16 -8.59 2.06
N ARG A 248 19.67 -7.71 1.18
CA ARG A 248 21.01 -7.11 1.32
C ARG A 248 21.14 -6.25 2.58
N ASP A 249 20.09 -5.49 2.90
CA ASP A 249 20.09 -4.58 4.05
C ASP A 249 19.51 -5.25 5.32
N LYS A 250 19.27 -6.56 5.28
CA LYS A 250 18.81 -7.36 6.43
C LYS A 250 17.53 -6.80 7.06
N VAL A 251 16.57 -6.42 6.22
CA VAL A 251 15.29 -5.84 6.64
C VAL A 251 14.46 -6.86 7.43
N PHE A 252 14.63 -8.16 7.16
CA PHE A 252 13.91 -9.20 7.89
C PHE A 252 14.35 -9.31 9.35
N GLU A 253 15.63 -9.05 9.61
CA GLU A 253 16.23 -9.10 10.94
C GLU A 253 16.10 -7.78 11.69
N ASN A 254 16.26 -6.66 10.98
CA ASN A 254 16.35 -5.33 11.59
C ASN A 254 15.04 -4.53 11.53
N GLY A 255 14.03 -5.02 10.80
CA GLY A 255 12.78 -4.30 10.56
C GLY A 255 12.88 -3.30 9.39
N PHE A 256 11.72 -2.78 8.97
CA PHE A 256 11.66 -1.83 7.85
C PHE A 256 12.33 -0.50 8.19
N GLU A 257 12.26 -0.09 9.44
CA GLU A 257 12.79 1.17 9.95
C GLU A 257 14.32 1.24 9.82
N SER A 258 15.01 0.11 9.63
CA SER A 258 16.48 0.07 9.46
C SER A 258 16.99 0.71 8.17
N ILE A 259 16.10 1.02 7.22
CA ILE A 259 16.42 1.68 5.95
C ILE A 259 15.77 3.07 5.83
N ASP A 260 15.22 3.63 6.92
CA ASP A 260 14.55 4.94 6.89
C ASP A 260 15.50 6.12 6.64
N ASP A 261 16.82 5.92 6.79
CA ASP A 261 17.85 6.93 6.48
C ASP A 261 17.98 7.24 4.99
N PHE A 262 17.39 6.42 4.12
CA PHE A 262 17.36 6.64 2.68
C PHE A 262 16.04 7.23 2.21
N ASP A 263 16.09 8.10 1.19
CA ASP A 263 14.92 8.29 0.34
C ASP A 263 14.63 7.00 -0.46
N TYR A 264 13.36 6.67 -0.66
CA TYR A 264 12.96 5.43 -1.31
C TYR A 264 13.49 5.29 -2.76
N ARG A 265 13.59 6.38 -3.53
CA ARG A 265 14.18 6.33 -4.88
C ARG A 265 15.68 6.09 -4.83
N GLU A 266 16.37 6.72 -3.89
CA GLU A 266 17.79 6.50 -3.66
C GLU A 266 18.08 5.06 -3.26
N TRP A 267 17.25 4.50 -2.36
CA TRP A 267 17.35 3.11 -1.93
C TRP A 267 17.09 2.11 -3.07
N LEU A 268 16.07 2.35 -3.90
CA LEU A 268 15.83 1.54 -5.10
C LEU A 268 17.03 1.60 -6.06
N LYS A 269 17.61 2.78 -6.27
CA LYS A 269 18.80 2.97 -7.11
C LYS A 269 20.01 2.20 -6.56
N LEU A 270 20.24 2.25 -5.25
CA LEU A 270 21.31 1.53 -4.57
C LEU A 270 21.22 0.01 -4.82
N HIS A 271 20.00 -0.53 -4.89
CA HIS A 271 19.76 -1.96 -5.12
C HIS A 271 19.61 -2.37 -6.58
N GLY A 272 19.79 -1.43 -7.51
CA GLY A 272 19.92 -1.68 -8.94
C GLY A 272 18.66 -1.47 -9.77
N ALA A 273 17.64 -0.77 -9.27
CA ALA A 273 16.49 -0.40 -10.10
C ALA A 273 16.95 0.46 -11.28
N SER A 274 16.38 0.20 -12.47
CA SER A 274 16.62 1.01 -13.65
C SER A 274 16.05 2.43 -13.50
N GLU A 275 16.61 3.39 -14.23
CA GLU A 275 16.06 4.76 -14.30
C GLU A 275 14.60 4.77 -14.78
N LEU A 276 14.23 3.82 -15.65
CA LEU A 276 12.84 3.65 -16.09
C LEU A 276 11.93 3.27 -14.91
N THR A 277 12.37 2.35 -14.06
CA THR A 277 11.62 1.93 -12.87
C THR A 277 11.56 3.01 -11.81
N ILE A 278 12.69 3.66 -11.50
CA ILE A 278 12.74 4.77 -10.55
C ILE A 278 11.74 5.82 -10.99
N ASN A 279 11.78 6.28 -12.25
CA ASN A 279 10.91 7.33 -12.74
C ASN A 279 9.50 6.85 -13.15
N SER A 280 9.14 5.59 -12.87
CA SER A 280 7.87 5.01 -13.28
C SER A 280 6.66 5.58 -12.53
N ALA A 281 5.48 5.38 -13.11
CA ALA A 281 4.21 5.75 -12.50
C ALA A 281 3.96 5.03 -11.17
N ILE A 282 4.50 3.81 -10.97
CA ILE A 282 4.37 3.05 -9.71
C ILE A 282 5.09 3.76 -8.58
N VAL A 283 6.37 4.05 -8.76
CA VAL A 283 7.18 4.75 -7.75
C VAL A 283 6.59 6.14 -7.52
N GLN A 284 6.25 6.87 -8.59
CA GLN A 284 5.60 8.17 -8.45
C GLN A 284 4.26 8.10 -7.72
N GLY A 285 3.48 7.03 -7.93
CA GLY A 285 2.22 6.78 -7.23
C GLY A 285 2.41 6.67 -5.72
N ILE A 286 3.46 5.99 -5.25
CA ILE A 286 3.77 5.86 -3.82
C ILE A 286 3.98 7.24 -3.16
N TYR A 287 4.75 8.14 -3.81
CA TYR A 287 4.92 9.51 -3.33
C TYR A 287 3.63 10.33 -3.46
N GLY A 288 2.91 10.18 -4.57
CA GLY A 288 1.68 10.91 -4.86
C GLY A 288 0.56 10.64 -3.86
N LEU A 289 0.44 9.40 -3.38
CA LEU A 289 -0.55 9.00 -2.38
C LEU A 289 -0.36 9.70 -1.03
N VAL A 290 0.86 10.05 -0.66
CA VAL A 290 1.18 10.64 0.65
C VAL A 290 1.36 12.15 0.57
N PHE A 291 2.08 12.63 -0.44
CA PHE A 291 2.52 14.03 -0.53
C PHE A 291 1.78 14.85 -1.59
N ALA A 292 0.83 14.25 -2.32
CA ALA A 292 0.07 14.91 -3.39
C ALA A 292 0.96 15.62 -4.43
N GLY A 293 2.20 15.16 -4.60
CA GLY A 293 3.30 16.04 -4.92
C GLY A 293 4.04 15.70 -6.22
N ARG A 294 3.98 16.66 -7.14
CA ARG A 294 4.79 16.75 -8.36
C ARG A 294 6.19 17.26 -7.97
N SER A 295 7.16 16.34 -7.90
CA SER A 295 8.59 16.54 -7.58
C SER A 295 8.93 17.09 -6.18
N GLN A 296 10.10 16.71 -5.65
CA GLN A 296 10.75 17.22 -4.42
C GLN A 296 10.15 16.81 -3.07
N TYR A 297 9.79 15.53 -2.89
CA TYR A 297 9.57 14.97 -1.56
C TYR A 297 10.57 13.85 -1.32
N THR A 298 11.14 13.82 -0.13
CA THR A 298 11.87 12.67 0.38
C THR A 298 10.89 11.77 1.12
N PHE A 299 10.98 10.47 0.89
CA PHE A 299 10.15 9.48 1.58
C PHE A 299 11.06 8.38 2.15
N ALA A 300 11.14 8.29 3.47
CA ALA A 300 11.90 7.27 4.18
C ALA A 300 11.60 5.88 3.60
N ALA A 301 12.64 5.19 3.14
CA ALA A 301 12.51 3.99 2.31
C ALA A 301 11.76 2.86 3.04
N GLY A 302 12.01 2.69 4.33
CA GLY A 302 11.33 1.71 5.18
C GLY A 302 9.84 1.97 5.27
N THR A 303 9.46 3.21 5.56
CA THR A 303 8.06 3.65 5.60
C THR A 303 7.36 3.50 4.24
N ALA A 304 8.02 3.89 3.15
CA ALA A 304 7.48 3.77 1.79
C ALA A 304 7.23 2.31 1.39
N LEU A 305 8.24 1.45 1.60
CA LEU A 305 8.18 0.02 1.31
C LEU A 305 7.09 -0.66 2.15
N LYS A 306 7.11 -0.47 3.48
CA LYS A 306 6.11 -1.03 4.40
C LYS A 306 4.70 -0.59 4.03
N GLY A 307 4.51 0.69 3.70
CA GLY A 307 3.23 1.23 3.25
C GLY A 307 2.74 0.58 1.97
N ALA A 308 3.59 0.45 0.95
CA ALA A 308 3.25 -0.18 -0.32
C ALA A 308 2.92 -1.67 -0.16
N LEU A 309 3.71 -2.42 0.61
CA LEU A 309 3.46 -3.83 0.92
C LEU A 309 2.14 -4.03 1.63
N ARG A 310 1.85 -3.21 2.64
CA ARG A 310 0.59 -3.30 3.38
C ARG A 310 -0.62 -2.97 2.50
N MET A 311 -0.49 -1.95 1.65
CA MET A 311 -1.51 -1.56 0.70
C MET A 311 -1.85 -2.69 -0.28
N LEU A 312 -0.84 -3.40 -0.80
CA LEU A 312 -1.04 -4.42 -1.82
C LEU A 312 -1.44 -5.79 -1.24
N PHE A 313 -0.90 -6.17 -0.08
CA PHE A 313 -0.98 -7.56 0.40
C PHE A 313 -1.72 -7.75 1.72
N THR A 314 -2.08 -6.68 2.44
CA THR A 314 -2.72 -6.79 3.76
C THR A 314 -4.02 -6.01 3.91
N TYR A 315 -4.56 -5.48 2.81
CA TYR A 315 -5.85 -4.81 2.85
C TYR A 315 -6.98 -5.82 3.10
N LYS A 316 -8.00 -5.38 3.85
CA LYS A 316 -9.20 -6.15 4.13
C LYS A 316 -10.38 -5.56 3.38
N GLY A 317 -11.21 -6.40 2.79
CA GLY A 317 -12.33 -5.99 1.95
C GLY A 317 -11.84 -5.38 0.65
N ALA A 318 -11.72 -4.05 0.59
CA ALA A 318 -11.20 -3.33 -0.56
C ALA A 318 -9.84 -2.67 -0.27
N ILE A 319 -9.03 -2.44 -1.31
CA ILE A 319 -7.74 -1.74 -1.15
C ILE A 319 -7.93 -0.36 -0.53
N ALA A 320 -9.05 0.31 -0.81
CA ALA A 320 -9.39 1.61 -0.27
C ALA A 320 -10.89 1.76 0.03
N TYR A 321 -11.21 2.76 0.85
CA TYR A 321 -12.55 3.13 1.27
C TYR A 321 -12.71 4.65 1.19
N ARG A 322 -13.77 5.09 0.52
CA ARG A 322 -14.18 6.48 0.38
C ARG A 322 -15.22 6.82 1.44
N MET A 323 -15.11 8.01 1.99
CA MET A 323 -16.09 8.54 2.94
C MET A 323 -17.32 9.08 2.19
N GLN A 324 -18.52 8.88 2.74
CA GLN A 324 -19.78 9.40 2.18
C GLN A 324 -20.15 10.80 2.69
N ALA A 325 -19.33 11.38 3.56
CA ALA A 325 -19.35 12.78 3.97
C ALA A 325 -17.92 13.24 4.24
N GLY A 326 -17.75 14.43 4.80
CA GLY A 326 -16.43 14.93 5.14
C GLY A 326 -15.75 14.08 6.22
N MET A 327 -14.42 14.05 6.25
CA MET A 327 -13.63 13.41 7.30
C MET A 327 -14.00 13.91 8.71
N GLY A 328 -14.32 15.20 8.83
CA GLY A 328 -15.04 15.81 9.96
C GLY A 328 -16.20 14.97 10.47
N ASP A 329 -17.19 14.80 9.60
CA ASP A 329 -18.45 14.14 9.87
C ASP A 329 -18.30 12.63 10.11
N VAL A 330 -17.39 11.99 9.37
CA VAL A 330 -17.23 10.53 9.36
C VAL A 330 -16.32 10.02 10.48
N ILE A 331 -15.32 10.79 10.91
CA ILE A 331 -14.32 10.31 11.89
C ILE A 331 -14.35 11.11 13.18
N PHE A 332 -14.31 12.45 13.10
CA PHE A 332 -14.14 13.26 14.31
C PHE A 332 -15.46 13.47 15.04
N THR A 333 -16.57 13.65 14.33
CA THR A 333 -17.90 13.81 14.94
C THR A 333 -18.29 12.60 15.80
N PRO A 334 -18.15 11.34 15.36
CA PRO A 334 -18.45 10.20 16.22
C PRO A 334 -17.65 10.19 17.52
N ILE A 335 -16.34 10.44 17.45
CA ILE A 335 -15.48 10.48 18.64
C ILE A 335 -15.89 11.65 19.56
N TYR A 336 -16.14 12.83 18.99
CA TYR A 336 -16.58 14.01 19.73
C TYR A 336 -17.89 13.77 20.48
N GLU A 337 -18.88 13.15 19.84
CA GLU A 337 -20.18 12.85 20.46
C GLU A 337 -20.02 11.92 21.66
N ILE A 338 -19.18 10.89 21.55
CA ILE A 338 -18.88 9.99 22.68
C ILE A 338 -18.19 10.75 23.81
N LEU A 339 -17.16 11.53 23.50
CA LEU A 339 -16.44 12.32 24.52
C LEU A 339 -17.36 13.32 25.22
N LYS A 340 -18.34 13.87 24.50
CA LYS A 340 -19.38 14.73 25.07
C LYS A 340 -20.32 13.94 25.99
N ASN A 341 -20.72 12.72 25.61
CA ASN A 341 -21.62 11.87 26.40
C ASN A 341 -20.99 11.43 27.74
N VAL A 342 -19.67 11.28 27.80
CA VAL A 342 -18.93 11.02 29.06
C VAL A 342 -18.56 12.29 29.84
N GLU A 343 -19.09 13.44 29.41
CA GLU A 343 -18.91 14.76 30.02
C GLU A 343 -17.45 15.22 30.08
N LEU A 344 -16.64 14.86 29.07
CA LEU A 344 -15.28 15.36 28.96
C LEU A 344 -15.28 16.88 28.72
N ARG A 345 -14.35 17.60 29.34
CA ARG A 345 -14.22 19.06 29.12
C ARG A 345 -13.56 19.34 27.78
N LEU A 346 -14.30 19.98 26.88
CA LEU A 346 -13.88 20.34 25.54
C LEU A 346 -13.96 21.87 25.39
N ASN A 347 -12.81 22.54 25.34
CA ASN A 347 -12.72 23.99 25.24
C ASN A 347 -12.27 24.40 23.84
N PHE A 348 -13.10 25.18 23.15
CA PHE A 348 -12.84 25.69 21.81
C PHE A 348 -12.38 27.15 21.86
N PHE A 349 -11.74 27.61 20.78
CA PHE A 349 -11.24 28.97 20.64
C PHE A 349 -10.18 29.35 21.67
N ILE A 350 -9.36 28.37 22.08
CA ILE A 350 -8.25 28.58 23.01
C ILE A 350 -6.93 28.31 22.29
N GLU A 351 -6.07 29.32 22.27
CA GLU A 351 -4.66 29.21 21.92
C GLU A 351 -3.86 29.04 23.22
N LEU A 352 -3.12 27.94 23.34
CA LEU A 352 -2.17 27.76 24.44
C LEU A 352 -0.88 28.49 24.03
N GLY A 353 -0.47 29.48 24.82
CA GLY A 353 0.80 30.19 24.58
C GLY A 353 1.96 29.19 24.51
N SER A 354 2.77 29.28 23.46
CA SER A 354 3.94 28.43 23.24
C SER A 354 5.11 28.82 24.14
#